data_AF-A0A518FU17-F1
#
_entry.id   AF-A0A518FU17-F1
#
_cell.length_a   1.000
_cell.length_b   1.000
_cell.length_c   1.000
_cell.angle_alpha   90.00
_cell.angle_beta   90.00
_cell.angle_gamma   90.00
#
_symmetry.space_group_name_H-M   'P 1'
#
loop_
_entity.id
_entity.type
_entity.pdbx_description
1 polymer ?
#
loop_
_entity_poly.entity_id
_entity_poly.type
_entity_poly.pdbx_seq_one_letter_code
_entity_poly.pdbx_strand_id
1 'polypeptide(L)'
;MNDQEEQQKNITAGARFVGVVIGCVFGGIGLLVLGFLWSRPFGAFHSPPLFFRLFGSLIAIPFVLIGGFTAFRSLTARGNGLTGVKAKASRKAPAKQKRKYACPHCNAPIGEDSDVSPHGDVKCSYCKNWFNIHGD
;
A
#
# COMPACT_ATOMS: atom_id res chain seq x y z
N MET A 1 -0.40 -8.91 -34.83
CA MET A 1 -0.42 -7.66 -34.04
C MET A 1 -1.62 -7.78 -33.10
N ASN A 2 -1.52 -8.55 -32.02
CA ASN A 2 -1.06 -8.19 -30.67
C ASN A 2 -2.09 -7.35 -29.86
N ASP A 3 -3.26 -7.93 -29.60
CA ASP A 3 -4.27 -7.38 -28.68
C ASP A 3 -3.69 -7.06 -27.28
N GLN A 4 -2.67 -7.80 -26.86
CA GLN A 4 -1.93 -7.59 -25.60
C GLN A 4 -1.20 -6.24 -25.55
N GLU A 5 -0.65 -5.77 -26.68
CA GLU A 5 0.05 -4.47 -26.74
C GLU A 5 -0.92 -3.29 -26.68
N GLU A 6 -2.11 -3.42 -27.27
CA GLU A 6 -3.17 -2.41 -27.14
C GLU A 6 -3.69 -2.32 -25.71
N GLN A 7 -3.94 -3.46 -25.06
CA GLN A 7 -4.35 -3.45 -23.65
C GLN A 7 -3.28 -2.81 -22.75
N GLN A 8 -2.00 -3.13 -22.95
CA GLN A 8 -0.92 -2.56 -22.13
C GLN A 8 -0.74 -1.04 -22.35
N LYS A 9 -0.94 -0.55 -23.58
CA LYS A 9 -0.96 0.90 -23.89
C LYS A 9 -2.14 1.61 -23.21
N ASN A 10 -3.34 1.04 -23.26
CA ASN A 10 -4.53 1.60 -22.64
C ASN A 10 -4.42 1.67 -21.10
N ILE A 11 -3.88 0.62 -20.46
CA ILE A 11 -3.63 0.61 -19.00
C ILE A 11 -2.58 1.66 -18.60
N THR A 12 -1.51 1.82 -19.39
CA THR A 12 -0.46 2.81 -19.12
C THR A 12 -0.97 4.24 -19.31
N ALA A 13 -1.80 4.49 -20.33
CA ALA A 13 -2.42 5.78 -20.57
C ALA A 13 -3.41 6.15 -19.45
N GLY A 14 -4.25 5.21 -19.02
CA GLY A 14 -5.18 5.39 -17.91
C GLY A 14 -4.48 5.70 -16.58
N ALA A 15 -3.41 4.97 -16.26
CA ALA A 15 -2.65 5.20 -15.03
C ALA A 15 -2.00 6.60 -14.99
N ARG A 16 -1.50 7.10 -16.11
CA ARG A 16 -0.95 8.46 -16.22
C ARG A 16 -2.03 9.53 -16.01
N PHE A 17 -3.18 9.37 -16.65
CA PHE A 17 -4.29 10.30 -16.49
C PHE A 17 -4.73 10.40 -15.02
N VAL A 18 -4.91 9.26 -14.36
CA VAL A 18 -5.26 9.21 -12.93
C VAL A 18 -4.20 9.87 -12.07
N GLY A 19 -2.91 9.62 -12.32
CA GLY A 19 -1.80 10.27 -11.61
C GLY A 19 -1.76 11.79 -11.78
N VAL A 20 -2.09 12.30 -12.98
CA VAL A 20 -2.18 13.74 -13.24
C VAL A 20 -3.36 14.36 -12.49
N VAL A 21 -4.55 13.75 -12.58
CA VAL A 21 -5.76 14.26 -11.92
C VAL A 21 -5.55 14.33 -10.41
N ILE A 22 -5.06 13.24 -9.80
CA ILE A 22 -4.77 13.20 -8.36
C ILE A 22 -3.72 14.26 -8.00
N GLY A 23 -2.60 14.31 -8.73
CA GLY A 23 -1.55 15.27 -8.46
C GLY A 23 -2.01 16.73 -8.55
N CYS A 24 -2.79 17.08 -9.58
CA CYS A 24 -3.34 18.41 -9.76
C CYS A 24 -4.36 18.80 -8.70
N VAL A 25 -5.21 17.88 -8.24
CA VAL A 25 -6.17 18.16 -7.16
C VAL A 25 -5.44 18.46 -5.85
N PHE A 26 -4.56 17.55 -5.41
CA PHE A 26 -3.83 17.71 -4.15
C PHE A 26 -2.87 18.91 -4.19
N GLY A 27 -2.13 19.08 -5.30
CA GLY A 27 -1.23 20.22 -5.49
C GLY A 27 -1.99 21.54 -5.60
N GLY A 28 -3.11 21.55 -6.33
CA GLY A 28 -3.97 22.72 -6.50
C GLY A 28 -4.59 23.19 -5.19
N ILE A 29 -5.07 22.27 -4.34
CA ILE A 29 -5.57 22.60 -3.01
C ILE A 29 -4.48 23.25 -2.16
N GLY A 30 -3.28 22.64 -2.11
CA GLY A 30 -2.16 23.21 -1.36
C GLY A 30 -1.76 24.60 -1.86
N LEU A 31 -1.73 24.80 -3.17
CA LEU A 31 -1.33 26.07 -3.79
C LEU A 31 -2.39 27.16 -3.59
N LEU A 32 -3.68 26.81 -3.64
CA LEU A 32 -4.78 27.70 -3.30
C LEU A 32 -4.72 28.14 -1.83
N VAL A 33 -4.51 27.20 -0.90
CA VAL A 33 -4.36 27.52 0.53
C VAL A 33 -3.19 28.47 0.74
N LEU A 34 -2.03 28.16 0.16
CA LEU A 34 -0.84 29.01 0.28
C LEU A 34 -1.08 30.41 -0.33
N GLY A 35 -1.68 30.46 -1.51
CA GLY A 35 -2.00 31.71 -2.21
C GLY A 35 -3.02 32.58 -1.46
N PHE A 36 -4.11 32.00 -0.97
CA PHE A 36 -5.12 32.75 -0.19
C PHE A 36 -4.58 33.26 1.14
N LEU A 37 -3.70 32.48 1.77
CA LEU A 37 -3.14 32.80 3.07
C LEU A 37 -2.12 33.94 3.00
N TRP A 38 -1.39 34.00 1.89
CA TRP A 38 -0.34 35.01 1.66
C TRP A 38 -0.79 36.21 0.81
N SER A 39 -1.89 36.11 0.05
CA SER A 39 -2.46 37.25 -0.70
C SER A 39 -3.18 38.27 0.18
N ARG A 40 -3.45 37.94 1.45
CA ARG A 40 -4.06 38.89 2.40
C ARG A 40 -2.99 39.84 2.99
N PRO A 41 -3.20 41.17 2.93
CA PRO A 41 -2.23 42.15 3.44
C PRO A 41 -1.96 41.95 4.94
N PHE A 42 -0.73 42.23 5.34
CA PHE A 42 -0.30 42.17 6.74
C PHE A 42 -0.87 43.37 7.50
N GLY A 43 -1.51 43.13 8.65
CA GLY A 43 -1.90 44.22 9.57
C GLY A 43 -3.24 44.90 9.31
N ALA A 44 -4.10 44.38 8.43
CA ALA A 44 -5.49 44.85 8.33
C ALA A 44 -6.35 44.30 9.49
N PHE A 45 -7.38 45.03 9.91
CA PHE A 45 -8.29 44.71 11.03
C PHE A 45 -9.09 43.39 10.90
N HIS A 46 -8.89 42.62 9.83
CA HIS A 46 -9.44 41.26 9.61
C HIS A 46 -8.40 40.32 8.97
N SER A 47 -7.11 40.62 9.13
CA SER A 47 -6.04 39.80 8.56
C SER A 47 -5.84 38.51 9.36
N PRO A 48 -5.63 37.36 8.69
CA PRO A 48 -5.40 36.10 9.38
C PRO A 48 -4.15 36.23 10.26
N PRO A 49 -4.24 35.90 11.57
CA PRO A 49 -3.12 36.01 12.50
C PRO A 49 -1.92 35.22 11.99
N LEU A 50 -0.72 35.70 12.26
CA LEU A 50 0.53 35.10 11.75
C LEU A 50 0.64 33.60 12.09
N PHE A 51 0.10 33.18 13.23
CA PHE A 51 0.00 31.77 13.61
C PHE A 51 -0.77 30.93 12.58
N PHE A 52 -1.93 31.40 12.11
CA PHE A 52 -2.72 30.70 11.10
C PHE A 52 -1.99 30.63 9.75
N ARG A 53 -1.19 31.66 9.43
CA ARG A 53 -0.34 31.66 8.24
C ARG A 53 0.75 30.60 8.32
N LEU A 54 1.41 30.47 9.47
CA LEU A 54 2.44 29.48 9.71
C LEU A 54 1.87 28.05 9.67
N PHE A 55 0.76 27.83 10.37
CA PHE A 55 0.08 26.54 10.45
C PHE A 55 -0.48 26.10 9.10
N GLY A 56 -1.16 27.00 8.38
CA GLY A 56 -1.66 26.72 7.04
C GLY A 56 -0.55 26.46 6.03
N SER A 57 0.60 27.15 6.16
CA SER A 57 1.77 26.88 5.30
C SER A 57 2.38 25.50 5.58
N LEU A 58 2.49 25.09 6.85
CA LEU A 58 2.96 23.75 7.25
C LEU A 58 2.10 22.64 6.65
N ILE A 59 0.79 22.85 6.52
CA ILE A 59 -0.14 21.89 5.90
C ILE A 59 -0.08 21.98 4.37
N ALA A 60 0.01 23.18 3.80
CA ALA A 60 0.01 23.38 2.34
C ALA A 60 1.27 22.84 1.65
N ILE A 61 2.44 22.98 2.27
CA ILE A 61 3.74 22.54 1.72
C ILE A 61 3.73 21.06 1.31
N PRO A 62 3.38 20.08 2.17
CA PRO A 62 3.37 18.68 1.76
C PRO A 62 2.34 18.39 0.66
N PHE A 63 1.20 19.07 0.64
CA PHE A 63 0.22 18.92 -0.44
C PHE A 63 0.74 19.41 -1.79
N VAL A 64 1.41 20.57 -1.81
CA VAL A 64 2.06 21.10 -3.03
C VAL A 64 3.21 20.20 -3.46
N LEU A 65 4.05 19.74 -2.54
CA LEU A 65 5.19 18.89 -2.86
C LEU A 65 4.74 17.52 -3.37
N ILE A 66 3.85 16.83 -2.64
CA ILE A 66 3.39 15.49 -3.01
C ILE A 66 2.50 15.55 -4.26
N GLY A 67 1.55 16.48 -4.30
CA GLY A 67 0.65 16.64 -5.45
C GLY A 67 1.39 17.10 -6.70
N GLY A 68 2.24 18.12 -6.58
CA GLY A 68 3.08 18.64 -7.66
C GLY A 68 4.08 17.61 -8.17
N PHE A 69 4.76 16.87 -7.28
CA PHE A 69 5.68 15.81 -7.68
C PHE A 69 4.95 14.65 -8.36
N THR A 70 3.75 14.28 -7.90
CA THR A 70 2.93 13.24 -8.52
C THR A 70 2.46 13.64 -9.92
N ALA A 71 1.95 14.86 -10.08
CA ALA A 71 1.55 15.39 -11.40
C ALA A 71 2.76 15.50 -12.33
N PHE A 72 3.88 16.05 -11.86
CA PHE A 72 5.10 16.22 -12.64
C PHE A 72 5.70 14.88 -13.08
N ARG A 73 5.73 13.88 -12.19
CA ARG A 73 6.18 12.52 -12.51
C ARG A 73 5.24 11.86 -13.51
N SER A 74 3.93 12.06 -13.38
CA SER A 74 2.96 11.49 -14.31
C SER A 74 3.04 12.09 -15.72
N LEU A 75 3.30 13.40 -15.81
CA LEU A 75 3.49 14.14 -17.08
C LEU A 75 4.85 13.86 -17.73
N THR A 76 5.92 13.80 -16.93
CA THR A 76 7.31 13.70 -17.42
C THR A 76 7.78 12.25 -17.59
N ALA A 77 7.02 11.25 -17.14
CA ALA A 77 7.32 9.83 -17.33
C ALA A 77 7.10 9.38 -18.80
N ARG A 78 7.93 9.91 -19.68
CA ARG A 78 8.06 9.52 -21.09
C ARG A 78 9.11 8.41 -21.18
N GLY A 79 8.64 7.17 -21.03
CA GLY A 79 9.47 5.97 -21.21
C GLY A 79 10.17 5.51 -19.93
N ASN A 80 9.99 4.24 -19.60
CA ASN A 80 10.58 3.49 -18.49
C ASN A 80 10.24 3.97 -17.06
N GLY A 81 9.35 3.19 -16.43
CA GLY A 81 9.28 3.13 -14.98
C GLY A 81 8.25 4.07 -14.38
N LEU A 82 6.97 3.70 -14.52
CA LEU A 82 6.08 3.72 -13.35
C LEU A 82 6.56 2.64 -12.36
N THR A 83 7.80 2.77 -11.87
CA THR A 83 8.10 2.46 -10.47
C THR A 83 7.41 3.62 -9.73
N GLY A 84 6.09 3.60 -9.58
CA GLY A 84 5.52 2.65 -8.65
C GLY A 84 6.21 2.99 -7.36
N VAL A 85 5.65 3.96 -6.62
CA VAL A 85 6.03 4.22 -5.24
C VAL A 85 6.22 2.84 -4.63
N LYS A 86 7.48 2.43 -4.45
CA LYS A 86 7.80 1.32 -3.58
C LYS A 86 7.44 1.90 -2.23
N ALA A 87 6.14 1.85 -1.91
CA ALA A 87 5.73 1.58 -0.58
C ALA A 87 6.65 0.43 -0.19
N LYS A 88 7.55 0.67 0.74
CA LYS A 88 8.05 -0.39 1.60
C LYS A 88 6.83 -0.93 2.36
N ALA A 89 5.83 -1.45 1.64
CA ALA A 89 5.15 -2.63 2.09
C ALA A 89 6.29 -3.63 2.17
N SER A 90 6.81 -3.79 3.40
CA SER A 90 7.39 -5.04 3.82
C SER A 90 6.30 -6.10 3.63
N ARG A 91 6.05 -6.47 2.38
CA ARG A 91 5.61 -7.80 2.04
C ARG A 91 6.81 -8.63 2.42
N LYS A 92 6.86 -9.01 3.71
CA LYS A 92 7.46 -10.29 4.07
C LYS A 92 6.99 -11.22 2.97
N ALA A 93 7.94 -11.75 2.19
CA ALA A 93 7.66 -12.91 1.37
C ALA A 93 6.82 -13.85 2.25
N PRO A 94 5.73 -14.47 1.76
CA PRO A 94 5.02 -15.42 2.59
C PRO A 94 6.07 -16.44 3.03
N ALA A 95 6.48 -16.35 4.29
CA ALA A 95 7.35 -17.32 4.89
C ALA A 95 6.62 -18.62 4.61
N LYS A 96 7.27 -19.55 3.90
CA LYS A 96 6.72 -20.88 3.60
C LYS A 96 5.96 -21.30 4.84
N GLN A 97 4.63 -21.27 4.79
CA GLN A 97 3.83 -21.62 5.94
C GLN A 97 4.21 -23.08 6.16
N LYS A 98 4.99 -23.35 7.21
CA LYS A 98 5.09 -24.69 7.76
C LYS A 98 3.63 -25.07 7.97
N ARG A 99 3.09 -25.96 7.13
CA ARG A 99 1.70 -26.40 7.23
C ARG A 99 1.57 -26.90 8.67
N LYS A 100 0.88 -26.13 9.51
CA LYS A 100 0.60 -26.53 10.87
C LYS A 100 -0.47 -27.60 10.73
N TYR A 101 -0.02 -28.84 10.68
CA TYR A 101 -0.91 -29.96 10.68
C TYR A 101 -1.68 -29.97 12.01
N ALA A 102 -3.00 -30.12 11.91
CA ALA A 102 -3.91 -30.20 13.05
C ALA A 102 -4.59 -31.57 13.03
N CYS A 103 -4.88 -32.12 14.20
CA CYS A 103 -5.58 -33.39 14.30
C CYS A 103 -7.01 -33.26 13.75
N PRO A 104 -7.48 -34.12 12.84
CA PRO A 104 -8.84 -34.04 12.27
C PRO A 104 -9.93 -34.32 13.30
N HIS A 105 -9.63 -35.04 14.39
CA HIS A 105 -10.61 -35.42 15.41
C HIS A 105 -10.84 -34.36 16.49
N CYS A 106 -9.79 -33.62 16.88
CA CYS A 106 -9.87 -32.66 17.99
C CYS A 106 -9.34 -31.27 17.65
N ASN A 107 -8.85 -31.08 16.42
CA ASN A 107 -8.27 -29.84 15.92
C ASN A 107 -7.07 -29.31 16.73
N ALA A 108 -6.48 -30.15 17.58
CA ALA A 108 -5.30 -29.78 18.34
C ALA A 108 -4.06 -29.72 17.42
N PRO A 109 -3.12 -28.79 17.66
CA PRO A 109 -1.89 -28.71 16.90
C PRO A 109 -1.01 -29.94 17.17
N ILE A 110 -0.38 -30.48 16.12
CA ILE A 110 0.63 -31.54 16.30
C ILE A 110 1.89 -30.89 16.89
N GLY A 111 2.28 -31.32 18.09
CA GLY A 111 3.52 -30.88 18.74
C GLY A 111 4.76 -31.52 18.11
N GLU A 112 5.95 -30.99 18.42
CA GLU A 112 7.22 -31.53 17.90
C GLU A 112 7.53 -32.96 18.41
N ASP A 113 6.89 -33.39 19.50
CA ASP A 113 7.08 -34.71 20.14
C ASP A 113 5.97 -35.73 19.79
N SER A 114 5.36 -35.65 18.62
CA SER A 114 4.30 -36.60 18.23
C SER A 114 4.87 -37.96 17.84
N ASP A 115 4.37 -39.04 18.45
CA ASP A 115 4.73 -40.41 18.08
C ASP A 115 4.29 -40.71 16.63
N VAL A 116 5.24 -41.21 15.82
CA VAL A 116 5.02 -41.59 14.42
C VAL A 116 5.13 -43.11 14.29
N SER A 117 4.11 -43.74 13.74
CA SER A 117 4.07 -45.17 13.47
C SER A 117 5.02 -45.53 12.32
N PRO A 118 5.60 -46.75 12.29
CA PRO A 118 6.39 -47.22 11.14
C PRO A 118 5.61 -47.20 9.81
N HIS A 119 4.27 -47.22 9.88
CA HIS A 119 3.37 -47.12 8.73
C HIS A 119 3.06 -45.68 8.28
N GLY A 120 3.56 -44.66 8.99
CA GLY A 120 3.44 -43.25 8.59
C GLY A 120 2.27 -42.47 9.20
N ASP A 121 1.50 -43.07 10.11
CA ASP A 121 0.46 -42.38 10.87
C ASP A 121 1.03 -41.65 12.09
N VAL A 122 0.40 -40.54 12.47
CA VAL A 122 0.82 -39.70 13.60
C VAL A 122 -0.20 -39.79 14.72
N LYS A 123 0.27 -39.98 15.96
CA LYS A 123 -0.60 -39.96 17.14
C LYS A 123 -0.78 -38.55 17.67
N CYS A 124 -2.03 -38.14 17.87
CA CYS A 124 -2.32 -36.88 18.55
C CYS A 124 -1.97 -36.98 20.05
N SER A 125 -1.18 -36.04 20.56
CA SER A 125 -0.86 -35.98 22.00
C SER A 125 -2.06 -35.63 22.90
N TYR A 126 -3.07 -34.97 22.34
CA TYR A 126 -4.24 -34.49 23.09
C TYR A 126 -5.34 -35.56 23.17
N CYS A 127 -5.87 -36.01 22.02
CA CYS A 127 -6.96 -36.99 22.00
C CYS A 127 -6.49 -38.45 21.90
N LYS A 128 -5.17 -38.69 21.77
CA LYS A 128 -4.54 -40.02 21.64
C LYS A 128 -4.97 -40.85 20.42
N ASN A 129 -5.73 -40.27 19.50
CA ASN A 129 -6.10 -40.91 18.24
C ASN A 129 -4.95 -40.83 17.22
N TRP A 130 -4.86 -41.88 16.40
CA TRP A 130 -3.96 -41.97 15.26
C TRP A 130 -4.66 -41.44 14.01
N PHE A 131 -3.93 -40.73 13.16
CA PHE A 131 -4.45 -40.23 11.89
C PHE A 131 -3.33 -40.05 10.86
N ASN A 132 -3.70 -40.09 9.58
CA ASN A 132 -2.76 -39.90 8.49
C ASN A 132 -2.59 -38.41 8.17
N ILE A 133 -1.33 -37.98 8.06
CA ILE A 133 -0.98 -36.58 7.78
C ILE A 133 -1.20 -36.18 6.32
N HIS A 134 -1.17 -37.15 5.41
CA HIS A 134 -1.36 -36.94 3.98
C HIS A 134 -2.84 -36.89 3.60
N GLY A 135 -3.72 -37.39 4.47
CA GLY A 135 -5.16 -37.42 4.25
C GLY A 135 -5.57 -38.33 3.09
N ASP A 136 -6.74 -38.95 3.24
CA ASP A 136 -7.62 -39.18 2.10
C ASP A 136 -8.71 -38.10 2.16
#